data_AF-A0A970LMH2-F1
#
_entry.id   AF-A0A970LMH2-F1
#
_cell.length_a   1.000
_cell.length_b   1.000
_cell.length_c   1.000
_cell.angle_alpha   90.00
_cell.angle_beta   90.00
_cell.angle_gamma   90.00
#
_symmetry.space_group_name_H-M   'P 1'
#
loop_
_entity.id
_entity.type
_entity.pdbx_description
1 polymer ?
#
loop_
_entity_poly.entity_id
_entity_poly.type
_entity_poly.pdbx_seq_one_letter_code
_entity_poly.pdbx_strand_id
1 'polypeptide(L)'
;MDFWEGFFLGKYWTDSNFEDKSRKLFFLIISALVCFLSTIYFIFPQQKNQTSIIPFWIYLLFGIGLLILMPFAAARYHRLNVFLKLGILFGYFLQYSLLLIGFSKIVFGQVALEVATIPSLFIEVLDQIMYSSGEIFIFLGGLGSTIASVIGGIIIGGLLVGLFLLAAILIPLIYILSFRALQRLIDKTLYEKKFKTKA
;
A
#
# COMPACT_ATOMS: atom_id res chain seq x y z
N MET A 1 2.56 -21.18 -13.83
CA MET A 1 1.27 -21.27 -13.09
C MET A 1 1.55 -21.27 -11.60
N ASP A 2 2.52 -22.09 -11.16
CA ASP A 2 2.93 -22.32 -9.76
C ASP A 2 3.27 -21.05 -8.95
N PHE A 3 3.83 -20.02 -9.60
CA PHE A 3 4.10 -18.73 -8.96
C PHE A 3 2.81 -18.03 -8.53
N TRP A 4 1.85 -17.90 -9.45
CA TRP A 4 0.57 -17.22 -9.19
C TRP A 4 -0.28 -18.03 -8.23
N GLU A 5 -0.24 -19.36 -8.35
CA GLU A 5 -0.88 -20.27 -7.41
C GLU A 5 -0.34 -20.08 -5.99
N GLY A 6 0.97 -20.15 -5.79
CA GLY A 6 1.55 -19.93 -4.46
C GLY A 6 1.44 -18.49 -3.95
N PHE A 7 1.37 -17.49 -4.84
CA PHE A 7 1.14 -16.10 -4.46
C PHE A 7 -0.27 -15.90 -3.89
N PHE A 8 -1.30 -16.37 -4.62
CA PHE A 8 -2.70 -16.11 -4.31
C PHE A 8 -3.32 -17.12 -3.33
N LEU A 9 -3.08 -18.41 -3.53
CA LEU A 9 -3.67 -19.50 -2.73
C LEU A 9 -2.86 -19.80 -1.46
N GLY A 10 -1.57 -19.46 -1.48
CA GLY A 10 -0.67 -19.69 -0.35
C GLY A 10 -0.39 -21.18 -0.07
N LYS A 11 0.31 -21.42 1.03
CA LYS A 11 0.84 -22.74 1.42
C LYS A 11 -0.24 -23.75 1.83
N TYR A 12 -1.42 -23.30 2.25
CA TYR A 12 -2.46 -24.21 2.78
C TYR A 12 -3.25 -24.93 1.68
N TRP A 13 -3.33 -24.34 0.49
CA TRP A 13 -4.17 -24.83 -0.60
C TRP A 13 -3.39 -25.22 -1.85
N THR A 14 -2.06 -25.04 -1.86
CA THR A 14 -1.19 -25.42 -2.99
C THR A 14 0.16 -25.91 -2.51
N ASP A 15 0.70 -26.94 -3.18
CA ASP A 15 2.06 -27.48 -2.94
C ASP A 15 3.17 -26.62 -3.59
N SER A 16 2.92 -25.32 -3.76
CA SER A 16 3.86 -24.41 -4.40
C SER A 16 4.99 -24.04 -3.45
N ASN A 17 6.25 -24.19 -3.88
CA ASN A 17 7.46 -23.72 -3.18
C ASN A 17 7.59 -22.18 -3.15
N PHE A 18 6.46 -21.45 -3.15
CA PHE A 18 6.44 -20.00 -3.19
C PHE A 18 7.06 -19.37 -1.94
N GLU A 19 6.85 -19.97 -0.75
CA GLU A 19 7.35 -19.43 0.52
C GLU A 19 8.85 -19.65 0.74
N ASP A 20 9.48 -20.57 0.01
CA ASP A 20 10.91 -20.91 0.20
C ASP A 20 11.86 -19.85 -0.34
N LYS A 21 11.38 -18.94 -1.21
CA LYS A 21 12.20 -17.86 -1.78
C LYS A 21 11.75 -16.50 -1.28
N SER A 22 12.70 -15.71 -0.79
CA SER A 22 12.50 -14.29 -0.48
C SER A 22 12.09 -13.53 -1.75
N ARG A 23 10.89 -12.94 -1.75
CA ARG A 23 10.37 -12.13 -2.86
C ARG A 23 10.10 -10.68 -2.46
N LYS A 24 10.95 -10.13 -1.58
CA LYS A 24 10.83 -8.74 -1.08
C LYS A 24 10.70 -7.71 -2.20
N LEU A 25 11.50 -7.88 -3.27
CA LEU A 25 11.50 -6.99 -4.43
C LEU A 25 10.16 -6.97 -5.17
N PHE A 26 9.44 -8.08 -5.24
CA PHE A 26 8.10 -8.14 -5.85
C PHE A 26 7.08 -7.31 -5.06
N PHE A 27 7.09 -7.39 -3.74
CA PHE A 27 6.22 -6.57 -2.89
C PHE A 27 6.56 -5.09 -2.96
N LEU A 28 7.85 -4.75 -3.07
CA LEU A 28 8.30 -3.38 -3.30
C LEU A 28 7.81 -2.85 -4.65
N ILE A 29 7.90 -3.64 -5.73
CA ILE A 29 7.38 -3.25 -7.05
C ILE A 29 5.87 -2.99 -7.00
N ILE A 30 5.10 -3.88 -6.36
CA ILE A 30 3.64 -3.68 -6.24
C ILE A 30 3.35 -2.41 -5.44
N SER A 31 4.06 -2.18 -4.34
CA SER A 31 3.86 -0.99 -3.49
C SER A 31 4.22 0.29 -4.24
N ALA A 32 5.32 0.27 -5.00
CA ALA A 32 5.73 1.38 -5.86
C ALA A 32 4.72 1.64 -6.98
N LEU A 33 4.15 0.59 -7.59
CA LEU A 33 3.11 0.71 -8.60
C LEU A 33 1.81 1.29 -8.01
N VAL A 34 1.43 0.86 -6.81
CA VAL A 34 0.29 1.44 -6.08
C VAL A 34 0.53 2.91 -5.81
N CYS A 35 1.72 3.28 -5.35
CA CYS A 35 2.12 4.68 -5.14
C CYS A 35 2.11 5.48 -6.45
N PHE A 36 2.57 4.91 -7.55
CA PHE A 36 2.60 5.57 -8.85
C PHE A 36 1.18 5.84 -9.40
N LEU A 37 0.31 4.82 -9.38
CA LEU A 37 -1.10 4.97 -9.77
C LEU A 37 -1.80 6.02 -8.91
N SER A 38 -1.51 5.97 -7.61
CA SER A 38 -1.96 6.93 -6.60
C SER A 38 -1.54 8.37 -6.95
N THR A 39 -0.28 8.60 -7.34
CA THR A 39 0.20 9.91 -7.80
C THR A 39 -0.48 10.38 -9.09
N ILE A 40 -0.77 9.49 -10.03
CA ILE A 40 -1.52 9.85 -11.26
C ILE A 40 -2.91 10.39 -10.91
N TYR A 41 -3.62 9.72 -9.99
CA TYR A 41 -4.92 10.18 -9.50
C TYR A 41 -4.83 11.55 -8.81
N PHE A 42 -3.69 11.85 -8.18
CA PHE A 42 -3.44 13.14 -7.55
C PHE A 42 -3.21 14.27 -8.57
N ILE A 43 -2.40 14.03 -9.61
CA ILE A 43 -2.05 15.04 -10.62
C ILE A 43 -3.24 15.38 -11.53
N PHE A 44 -4.13 14.42 -11.80
CA PHE A 44 -5.27 14.59 -12.72
C PHE A 44 -6.62 14.53 -11.98
N PRO A 45 -6.98 15.55 -11.17
CA PRO A 45 -8.21 15.56 -10.39
C PRO A 45 -9.48 15.59 -11.26
N GLN A 46 -9.39 15.98 -12.54
CA GLN A 46 -10.52 15.92 -13.47
C GLN A 46 -11.02 14.48 -13.70
N GLN A 47 -10.15 13.47 -13.58
CA GLN A 47 -10.55 12.06 -13.62
C GLN A 47 -11.19 11.57 -12.31
N LYS A 48 -11.01 12.31 -11.21
CA LYS A 48 -11.64 12.02 -9.91
C LYS A 48 -13.16 12.04 -10.02
N ASN A 49 -13.73 12.99 -10.78
CA ASN A 49 -15.19 13.12 -10.92
C ASN A 49 -15.83 11.98 -11.73
N GLN A 50 -15.13 11.39 -12.69
CA GLN A 50 -15.66 10.27 -13.48
C GLN A 50 -15.53 8.92 -12.76
N THR A 51 -14.49 8.75 -11.94
CA THR A 51 -14.22 7.49 -11.22
C THR A 51 -14.73 7.48 -9.77
N SER A 52 -15.14 8.63 -9.21
CA SER A 52 -15.70 8.74 -7.85
C SER A 52 -17.19 8.40 -7.73
N ILE A 53 -17.83 7.90 -8.80
CA ILE A 53 -19.24 7.46 -8.74
C ILE A 53 -19.41 6.35 -7.69
N ILE A 54 -18.41 5.48 -7.55
CA ILE A 54 -18.42 4.39 -6.58
C ILE A 54 -17.66 4.84 -5.31
N PRO A 55 -18.33 4.91 -4.14
CA PRO A 55 -17.68 5.22 -2.87
C PRO A 55 -16.66 4.14 -2.47
N PHE A 56 -15.60 4.56 -1.77
CA PHE A 56 -14.49 3.67 -1.40
C PHE A 56 -14.94 2.44 -0.58
N TRP A 57 -15.95 2.62 0.28
CA TRP A 57 -16.51 1.54 1.11
C TRP A 57 -17.02 0.36 0.29
N ILE A 58 -17.51 0.59 -0.94
CA ILE A 58 -17.99 -0.49 -1.81
C ILE A 58 -16.82 -1.38 -2.25
N TYR A 59 -15.69 -0.80 -2.66
CA TYR A 59 -14.49 -1.57 -3.03
C TYR A 59 -13.97 -2.38 -1.85
N LEU A 60 -13.98 -1.79 -0.66
CA LEU A 60 -13.54 -2.45 0.57
C LEU A 60 -14.50 -3.58 0.95
N LEU A 61 -15.82 -3.38 0.84
CA LEU A 61 -16.84 -4.39 1.13
C LEU A 61 -16.73 -5.57 0.17
N PHE A 62 -16.63 -5.33 -1.14
CA PHE A 62 -16.40 -6.40 -2.12
C PHE A 62 -15.06 -7.11 -1.91
N GLY A 63 -14.00 -6.36 -1.61
CA GLY A 63 -12.68 -6.91 -1.30
C GLY A 63 -12.69 -7.82 -0.07
N ILE A 64 -13.35 -7.41 1.01
CA ILE A 64 -13.53 -8.23 2.22
C ILE A 64 -14.44 -9.43 1.95
N GLY A 65 -15.54 -9.23 1.23
CA GLY A 65 -16.44 -10.31 0.83
C GLY A 65 -15.69 -11.40 0.07
N LEU A 66 -14.86 -11.02 -0.90
CA LEU A 66 -13.98 -11.94 -1.62
C LEU A 66 -12.95 -12.60 -0.70
N LEU A 67 -12.33 -11.85 0.22
CA LEU A 67 -11.40 -12.43 1.19
C LEU A 67 -12.03 -13.54 2.04
N ILE A 68 -13.33 -13.45 2.35
CA ILE A 68 -14.05 -14.49 3.08
C ILE A 68 -14.44 -15.65 2.15
N LEU A 69 -14.91 -15.35 0.93
CA LEU A 69 -15.42 -16.35 -0.02
C LEU A 69 -14.31 -17.18 -0.70
N MET A 70 -13.19 -16.55 -1.07
CA MET A 70 -12.12 -17.17 -1.85
C MET A 70 -11.48 -18.39 -1.16
N PRO A 71 -11.21 -18.39 0.16
CA PRO A 71 -10.73 -19.57 0.87
C PRO A 71 -11.60 -20.82 0.70
N PHE A 72 -12.93 -20.66 0.63
CA PHE A 72 -13.84 -21.79 0.40
C PHE A 72 -13.74 -22.35 -1.02
N ALA A 73 -13.53 -21.47 -2.01
CA ALA A 73 -13.28 -21.87 -3.39
C ALA A 73 -11.91 -22.56 -3.53
N ALA A 74 -10.88 -21.98 -2.89
CA ALA A 74 -9.52 -22.52 -2.83
C ALA A 74 -9.48 -23.92 -2.21
N ALA A 75 -10.33 -24.21 -1.22
CA ALA A 75 -10.43 -25.51 -0.59
C ALA A 75 -10.79 -26.67 -1.53
N ARG A 76 -11.30 -26.38 -2.73
CA ARG A 76 -11.62 -27.36 -3.78
C ARG A 76 -10.66 -27.28 -4.98
N TYR A 77 -9.70 -26.35 -4.97
CA TYR A 77 -8.85 -25.98 -6.11
C TYR A 77 -8.25 -27.17 -6.87
N HIS A 78 -7.67 -28.15 -6.16
CA HIS A 78 -7.02 -29.31 -6.78
C HIS A 78 -7.96 -30.22 -7.56
N ARG A 79 -9.26 -30.22 -7.26
CA ARG A 79 -10.26 -31.11 -7.90
C ARG A 79 -10.95 -30.48 -9.10
N LEU A 80 -10.63 -29.23 -9.42
CA LEU A 80 -11.33 -28.45 -10.45
C LEU A 80 -10.58 -28.47 -11.79
N ASN A 81 -11.34 -28.29 -12.87
CA ASN A 81 -10.80 -28.14 -14.22
C ASN A 81 -9.95 -26.86 -14.34
N VAL A 82 -9.04 -26.82 -15.33
CA VAL A 82 -8.12 -25.70 -15.57
C VAL A 82 -8.85 -24.35 -15.68
N PHE A 83 -10.01 -24.31 -16.36
CA PHE A 83 -10.81 -23.09 -16.47
C PHE A 83 -11.32 -22.56 -15.12
N LEU A 84 -11.75 -23.46 -14.23
CA LEU A 84 -12.21 -23.08 -12.89
C LEU A 84 -11.04 -22.66 -12.00
N LYS A 85 -9.86 -23.27 -12.17
CA LYS A 85 -8.62 -22.83 -11.50
C LYS A 85 -8.26 -21.40 -11.90
N LEU A 86 -8.30 -21.08 -13.20
CA LEU A 86 -8.09 -19.72 -13.70
C LEU A 86 -9.14 -18.75 -13.15
N GLY A 87 -10.41 -19.17 -13.04
CA GLY A 87 -11.46 -18.36 -12.43
C GLY A 87 -11.18 -18.02 -10.96
N ILE A 88 -10.68 -18.97 -10.17
CA ILE A 88 -10.30 -18.73 -8.77
C ILE A 88 -9.10 -17.78 -8.69
N LEU A 89 -8.07 -17.98 -9.53
CA LEU A 89 -6.92 -17.08 -9.60
C LEU A 89 -7.34 -15.67 -10.01
N PHE A 90 -8.25 -15.54 -10.96
CA PHE A 90 -8.82 -14.26 -11.35
C PHE A 90 -9.63 -13.61 -10.22
N GLY A 91 -10.38 -14.40 -9.45
CA GLY A 91 -11.07 -13.92 -8.25
C GLY A 91 -10.12 -13.31 -7.21
N TYR A 92 -8.99 -13.97 -6.95
CA TYR A 92 -7.95 -13.40 -6.10
C TYR A 92 -7.33 -12.14 -6.72
N PHE A 93 -7.03 -12.14 -8.02
CA PHE A 93 -6.54 -10.94 -8.70
C PHE A 93 -7.51 -9.76 -8.55
N LEU A 94 -8.81 -10.01 -8.71
CA LEU A 94 -9.85 -9.01 -8.53
C LEU A 94 -9.92 -8.53 -7.08
N GLN A 95 -9.85 -9.43 -6.11
CA GLN A 95 -9.80 -9.11 -4.68
C GLN A 95 -8.66 -8.14 -4.36
N TYR A 96 -7.42 -8.46 -4.76
CA TYR A 96 -6.27 -7.58 -4.57
C TYR A 96 -6.48 -6.24 -5.29
N SER A 97 -6.96 -6.26 -6.53
CA SER A 97 -7.21 -5.03 -7.31
C SER A 97 -8.22 -4.11 -6.62
N LEU A 98 -9.35 -4.65 -6.16
CA LEU A 98 -10.39 -3.89 -5.46
C LEU A 98 -9.86 -3.26 -4.17
N LEU A 99 -9.02 -3.98 -3.42
CA LEU A 99 -8.45 -3.46 -2.18
C LEU A 99 -7.38 -2.41 -2.40
N LEU A 100 -6.59 -2.53 -3.47
CA LEU A 100 -5.62 -1.51 -3.85
C LEU A 100 -6.33 -0.23 -4.33
N ILE A 101 -7.40 -0.37 -5.11
CA ILE A 101 -8.25 0.76 -5.53
C ILE A 101 -8.97 1.38 -4.33
N GLY A 102 -9.48 0.56 -3.41
CA GLY A 102 -10.10 1.03 -2.17
C GLY A 102 -9.10 1.81 -1.30
N PHE A 103 -7.88 1.29 -1.16
CA PHE A 103 -6.80 1.94 -0.42
C PHE A 103 -6.39 3.27 -1.05
N SER A 104 -6.18 3.33 -2.36
CA SER A 104 -5.88 4.60 -3.02
C SER A 104 -7.01 5.61 -2.79
N LYS A 105 -8.28 5.20 -2.95
CA LYS A 105 -9.43 6.08 -2.65
C LYS A 105 -9.50 6.54 -1.20
N ILE A 106 -9.05 5.77 -0.21
CA ILE A 106 -8.98 6.22 1.19
C ILE A 106 -7.90 7.30 1.35
N VAL A 107 -6.69 7.03 0.85
CA VAL A 107 -5.56 7.96 0.94
C VAL A 107 -5.87 9.27 0.22
N PHE A 108 -6.52 9.24 -0.95
CA PHE A 108 -6.84 10.45 -1.74
C PHE A 108 -8.21 11.04 -1.47
N GLY A 109 -9.16 10.26 -0.96
CA GLY A 109 -10.50 10.73 -0.64
C GLY A 109 -10.51 11.67 0.56
N GLN A 110 -9.58 11.47 1.48
CA GLN A 110 -9.44 12.28 2.71
C GLN A 110 -8.55 13.51 2.52
N VAL A 111 -7.67 13.50 1.52
CA VAL A 111 -6.70 14.55 1.27
C VAL A 111 -7.21 15.46 0.16
N ALA A 112 -8.00 16.46 0.54
CA ALA A 112 -8.36 17.59 -0.33
C ALA A 112 -7.19 18.59 -0.35
N LEU A 113 -6.00 18.15 -0.77
CA LEU A 113 -4.88 19.07 -1.00
C LEU A 113 -5.09 19.74 -2.35
N GLU A 114 -5.24 21.06 -2.32
CA GLU A 114 -5.16 21.87 -3.51
C GLU A 114 -3.70 21.83 -3.98
N VAL A 115 -3.44 21.18 -5.12
CA VAL A 115 -2.06 20.99 -5.64
C VAL A 115 -1.32 22.32 -5.75
N ALA A 116 -2.05 23.42 -5.98
CA ALA A 116 -1.51 24.77 -6.06
C ALA A 116 -0.90 25.29 -4.75
N THR A 117 -1.31 24.77 -3.57
CA THR A 117 -0.80 25.22 -2.26
C THR A 117 0.40 24.40 -1.77
N ILE A 118 0.74 23.29 -2.43
CA ILE A 118 1.88 22.45 -2.03
C ILE A 118 3.21 23.20 -2.09
N PRO A 119 3.54 23.96 -3.15
CA PRO A 119 4.78 24.72 -3.20
C PRO A 119 4.88 25.77 -2.09
N SER A 120 3.79 26.48 -1.80
CA SER A 120 3.78 27.51 -0.75
C SER A 120 3.92 26.88 0.65
N LEU A 121 3.20 25.78 0.94
CA LEU A 121 3.36 25.04 2.18
C LEU A 121 4.79 24.53 2.38
N PHE A 122 5.44 24.06 1.32
CA PHE A 122 6.82 23.60 1.40
C PHE A 122 7.79 24.74 1.72
N ILE A 123 7.62 25.91 1.10
CA ILE A 123 8.43 27.10 1.37
C ILE A 123 8.21 27.58 2.81
N GLU A 124 6.96 27.66 3.27
CA GLU A 124 6.64 28.06 4.64
C GLU A 124 7.29 27.14 5.69
N VAL A 125 7.25 25.82 5.48
CA VAL A 125 7.91 24.86 6.37
C VAL A 125 9.43 25.05 6.35
N LEU A 126 10.04 25.25 5.17
CA LEU A 126 11.48 25.52 5.08
C LEU A 126 11.85 26.83 5.77
N ASP A 127 11.09 27.90 5.58
CA ASP A 127 11.31 29.20 6.21
C ASP A 127 11.24 29.08 7.75
N GLN A 128 10.26 28.32 8.26
CA GLN A 128 10.14 28.07 9.70
C GLN A 128 11.34 27.29 10.24
N ILE A 129 11.80 26.26 9.52
CA ILE A 129 12.98 25.48 9.90
C ILE A 129 14.25 26.35 9.86
N MET A 130 14.40 27.16 8.83
CA MET A 130 15.52 28.09 8.67
C MET A 130 15.54 29.11 9.81
N TYR A 131 14.38 29.68 10.14
CA TYR A 131 14.23 30.61 11.25
C TYR A 131 14.62 29.96 12.59
N SER A 132 14.03 28.81 12.93
CA SER A 132 14.33 28.11 14.18
C SER A 132 15.79 27.66 14.27
N SER A 133 16.38 27.22 13.15
CA SER A 133 17.79 26.88 13.10
C SER A 133 18.67 28.11 13.33
N GLY A 134 18.32 29.25 12.73
CA GLY A 134 19.01 30.52 12.96
C GLY A 134 18.99 30.93 14.44
N GLU A 135 17.83 30.81 15.10
CA GLU A 135 17.66 31.13 16.52
C GLU A 135 18.53 30.27 17.45
N ILE A 136 18.56 28.95 17.21
CA ILE A 136 19.36 28.01 18.01
C ILE A 136 20.85 28.36 17.95
N PHE A 137 21.31 28.92 16.83
CA PHE A 137 22.71 29.23 16.57
C PHE A 137 23.05 30.72 16.63
N ILE A 138 22.20 31.56 17.23
CA ILE A 138 22.47 33.01 17.43
C ILE A 138 23.83 33.26 18.11
N PHE A 139 24.24 32.36 19.02
CA PHE A 139 25.50 32.49 19.77
C PHE A 139 26.76 32.46 18.88
N LEU A 140 26.67 31.98 17.63
CA LEU A 140 27.78 31.96 16.67
C LEU A 140 28.00 33.31 15.96
N GLY A 141 27.20 34.34 16.28
CA GLY A 141 27.22 35.64 15.60
C GLY A 141 26.47 35.61 14.25
N GLY A 142 26.37 36.77 13.59
CA GLY A 142 25.49 36.95 12.41
C GLY A 142 25.81 36.03 11.23
N LEU A 143 27.09 35.85 10.88
CA LEU A 143 27.50 34.94 9.81
C LEU A 143 27.28 33.47 10.19
N GLY A 144 27.57 33.10 11.44
CA GLY A 144 27.40 31.72 11.93
C GLY A 144 25.93 31.30 12.00
N SER A 145 25.06 32.17 12.50
CA SER A 145 23.60 31.94 12.55
C SER A 145 23.00 31.81 11.14
N THR A 146 23.45 32.62 10.18
CA THR A 146 23.00 32.54 8.78
C THR A 146 23.41 31.21 8.12
N ILE A 147 24.66 30.78 8.29
CA ILE A 147 25.14 29.49 7.75
C ILE A 147 24.38 28.33 8.39
N ALA A 148 24.18 28.36 9.72
CA ALA A 148 23.45 27.32 10.44
C ALA A 148 21.97 27.26 10.04
N SER A 149 21.35 28.40 9.75
CA SER A 149 19.98 28.50 9.25
C SER A 149 19.81 27.75 7.92
N VAL A 150 20.68 28.02 6.95
CA VAL A 150 20.64 27.36 5.63
C VAL A 150 20.93 25.87 5.74
N ILE A 151 21.96 25.48 6.50
CA ILE A 151 22.31 24.07 6.68
C ILE A 151 21.17 23.32 7.38
N GLY A 152 20.58 23.91 8.42
CA GLY A 152 19.42 23.35 9.12
C GLY A 152 18.22 23.16 8.19
N GLY A 153 17.91 24.17 7.36
CA GLY A 153 16.90 24.09 6.31
C GLY A 153 17.12 22.93 5.35
N ILE A 154 18.34 22.77 4.84
CA ILE A 154 18.68 21.70 3.89
C ILE A 154 18.62 20.32 4.55
N ILE A 155 19.21 20.16 5.73
CA ILE A 155 19.29 18.86 6.41
C ILE A 155 17.89 18.43 6.88
N ILE A 156 17.20 19.28 7.62
CA ILE A 156 15.89 18.94 8.21
C ILE A 156 14.82 18.89 7.12
N GLY A 157 14.83 19.84 6.17
CA GLY A 157 13.94 19.83 5.02
C GLY A 157 14.16 18.60 4.15
N GLY A 158 15.42 18.25 3.85
CA GLY A 158 15.77 17.04 3.12
C GLY A 158 15.33 15.77 3.84
N LEU A 159 15.48 15.72 5.17
CA LEU A 159 15.04 14.59 6.00
C LEU A 159 13.51 14.46 6.01
N LEU A 160 12.77 15.57 6.07
CA LEU A 160 11.30 15.57 5.97
C LEU A 160 10.82 15.03 4.62
N VAL A 161 11.42 15.48 3.51
CA VAL A 161 11.11 14.96 2.17
C VAL A 161 11.44 13.46 2.09
N GLY A 162 12.59 13.05 2.63
CA GLY A 162 12.99 11.66 2.69
C GLY A 162 12.01 10.79 3.48
N LEU A 163 11.56 11.26 4.65
CA LEU A 163 10.54 10.59 5.46
C LEU A 163 9.20 10.50 4.73
N PHE A 164 8.79 11.56 4.03
CA PHE A 164 7.56 11.56 3.25
C PHE A 164 7.59 10.52 2.13
N LEU A 165 8.68 10.48 1.35
CA LEU A 165 8.87 9.47 0.30
C LEU A 165 8.90 8.04 0.86
N LEU A 166 9.56 7.86 2.01
CA LEU A 166 9.63 6.58 2.69
C LEU A 166 8.24 6.14 3.18
N ALA A 167 7.47 7.04 3.79
CA ALA A 167 6.10 6.79 4.21
C ALA A 167 5.19 6.44 3.02
N ALA A 168 5.34 7.14 1.89
CA ALA A 168 4.58 6.88 0.67
C ALA A 168 4.78 5.46 0.13
N ILE A 169 5.92 4.82 0.37
CA ILE A 169 6.20 3.43 -0.02
C ILE A 169 5.82 2.45 1.08
N LEU A 170 6.13 2.77 2.34
CA LEU A 170 5.90 1.85 3.46
C LEU A 170 4.42 1.67 3.79
N ILE A 171 3.58 2.72 3.71
CA ILE A 171 2.16 2.60 4.07
C ILE A 171 1.43 1.62 3.13
N PRO A 172 1.53 1.73 1.78
CA PRO A 172 0.96 0.72 0.88
C PRO A 172 1.52 -0.69 1.12
N LEU A 173 2.82 -0.79 1.41
CA LEU A 173 3.47 -2.08 1.68
C LEU A 173 2.88 -2.74 2.94
N ILE A 174 2.75 -1.99 4.03
CA ILE A 174 2.15 -2.46 5.28
C ILE A 174 0.70 -2.90 5.02
N TYR A 175 -0.06 -2.11 4.28
CA TYR A 175 -1.44 -2.46 3.92
C TYR A 175 -1.55 -3.81 3.19
N ILE A 176 -0.73 -4.03 2.16
CA ILE A 176 -0.69 -5.30 1.41
C ILE A 176 -0.27 -6.47 2.32
N LEU A 177 0.74 -6.27 3.17
CA LEU A 177 1.23 -7.31 4.09
C LEU A 177 0.18 -7.68 5.13
N SER A 178 -0.50 -6.69 5.73
CA SER A 178 -1.58 -6.91 6.69
C SER A 178 -2.72 -7.68 6.07
N PHE A 179 -3.12 -7.33 4.85
CA PHE A 179 -4.17 -8.05 4.13
C PHE A 179 -3.80 -9.52 3.87
N ARG A 180 -2.57 -9.76 3.41
CA ARG A 180 -2.07 -11.11 3.16
C ARG A 180 -1.97 -11.92 4.45
N ALA A 181 -1.57 -11.29 5.55
CA ALA A 181 -1.57 -11.93 6.86
C ALA A 181 -2.99 -12.33 7.29
N LEU A 182 -3.97 -11.44 7.10
CA LEU A 182 -5.38 -11.74 7.38
C LEU A 182 -5.89 -12.92 6.54
N GLN A 183 -5.60 -12.93 5.24
CA GLN A 183 -5.98 -14.02 4.34
C GLN A 183 -5.38 -15.36 4.82
N ARG A 184 -4.08 -15.38 5.15
CA ARG A 184 -3.41 -16.58 5.68
C ARG A 184 -3.99 -17.07 7.01
N LEU A 185 -4.40 -16.15 7.88
CA LEU A 185 -5.07 -16.52 9.13
C LEU A 185 -6.39 -17.23 8.85
N ILE A 186 -7.20 -16.72 7.92
CA ILE A 186 -8.46 -17.35 7.53
C ILE A 186 -8.21 -18.72 6.91
N ASP A 187 -7.27 -18.80 5.95
CA ASP A 187 -6.89 -20.06 5.31
C ASP A 187 -6.44 -21.11 6.33
N LYS A 188 -5.60 -20.73 7.30
CA LYS A 188 -5.16 -21.60 8.39
C LYS A 188 -6.35 -22.11 9.21
N THR A 189 -7.24 -21.24 9.64
CA THR A 189 -8.40 -21.64 10.47
C THR A 189 -9.34 -22.59 9.73
N LEU A 190 -9.55 -22.38 8.43
CA LEU A 190 -10.38 -23.25 7.60
C LEU A 190 -9.70 -24.60 7.33
N TYR A 191 -8.40 -24.59 7.07
CA TYR A 191 -7.61 -25.80 6.91
C TYR A 191 -7.67 -26.65 8.18
N GLU A 192 -7.36 -26.06 9.35
CA GLU A 192 -7.42 -26.77 10.63
C GLU A 192 -8.81 -27.36 10.91
N LYS A 193 -9.89 -26.59 10.67
CA LYS A 193 -11.26 -27.10 10.84
C LYS A 193 -11.54 -28.30 9.95
N LYS A 194 -11.21 -28.22 8.66
CA LYS A 194 -11.50 -29.26 7.66
C LYS A 194 -10.75 -30.57 7.91
N PHE A 195 -9.52 -30.48 8.42
CA PHE A 195 -8.68 -31.66 8.67
C PHE A 195 -8.79 -32.20 10.11
N LYS A 196 -9.13 -31.38 11.11
CA LYS A 196 -9.48 -31.88 12.47
C LYS A 196 -10.78 -32.67 12.49
N THR A 197 -11.78 -32.32 11.67
CA THR A 197 -13.04 -33.10 11.58
C THR A 197 -12.89 -34.44 10.84
N LYS A 198 -11.72 -34.74 10.29
CA LYS A 198 -11.44 -35.98 9.56
C LYS A 198 -10.55 -36.97 10.33
N ALA A 199 -10.05 -36.57 11.50
CA ALA A 199 -9.32 -37.42 12.44
C ALA A 199 -10.28 -37.82 13.58
#